data_AF-A0A3P7MCQ9-F1
#
_entry.id   AF-A0A3P7MCQ9-F1
#
_cell.length_a   1.000
_cell.length_b   1.000
_cell.length_c   1.000
_cell.angle_alpha   90.00
_cell.angle_beta   90.00
_cell.angle_gamma   90.00
#
_symmetry.space_group_name_H-M   'P 1'
#
loop_
_entity.id
_entity.type
_entity.pdbx_description
1 polymer ?
#
loop_
_entity_poly.entity_id
_entity_poly.type
_entity_poly.pdbx_seq_one_letter_code
_entity_poly.pdbx_strand_id
1 'polypeptide(L)'
;MIYNYYIVFPADVVRTGKYRHLFHPQFLLNGKEDAANNYARGFYTIGREILEVTLNKIRHAAENCDSVTNFLLFHSFGGGTGSGFTALLTEYLTAEYAATSTIQFGIYPSPKASTAVVDPYNSILITHATLDLTKCSFLMDNEALFYLYE
;
A
#
# COMPACT_ATOMS: atom_id res chain seq x y z
N MET A 1 -9.02 -21.45 6.37
CA MET A 1 -8.42 -21.02 5.09
C MET A 1 -9.22 -19.83 4.58
N ILE A 2 -8.55 -18.79 4.08
CA ILE A 2 -9.02 -17.40 3.84
C ILE A 2 -8.79 -16.51 5.07
N TYR A 3 -7.53 -16.15 5.31
CA TYR A 3 -7.13 -15.06 6.21
C TYR A 3 -6.30 -14.02 5.43
N ASN A 4 -6.83 -13.54 4.31
CA ASN A 4 -6.26 -12.38 3.64
C ASN A 4 -7.02 -11.16 4.15
N TYR A 5 -6.55 -10.57 5.25
CA TYR A 5 -7.06 -9.29 5.73
C TYR A 5 -6.45 -8.18 4.88
N TYR A 6 -7.26 -7.61 3.99
CA TYR A 6 -6.86 -6.48 3.14
C TYR A 6 -7.17 -5.17 3.89
N ILE A 7 -6.13 -4.38 4.16
CA ILE A 7 -6.31 -2.99 4.56
C ILE A 7 -6.36 -2.17 3.29
N VAL A 8 -7.50 -1.51 3.05
CA VAL A 8 -7.77 -0.77 1.81
C VAL A 8 -7.83 0.71 2.10
N PHE A 9 -6.98 1.46 1.40
CA PHE A 9 -7.02 2.92 1.26
C PHE A 9 -7.26 3.21 -0.22
N PRO A 10 -8.31 3.95 -0.68
CA PRO A 10 -9.40 4.66 0.01
C PRO A 10 -10.69 3.84 0.19
N ALA A 11 -11.36 3.98 1.33
CA ALA A 11 -12.48 3.11 1.72
C ALA A 11 -13.86 3.51 1.22
N ASP A 12 -14.10 4.77 0.83
CA ASP A 12 -15.47 5.27 0.65
C ASP A 12 -16.20 4.62 -0.53
N VAL A 13 -15.48 4.35 -1.62
CA VAL A 13 -16.01 3.65 -2.79
C VAL A 13 -16.34 2.19 -2.45
N VAL A 14 -15.49 1.54 -1.64
CA VAL A 14 -15.72 0.16 -1.21
C VAL A 14 -16.91 0.06 -0.26
N ARG A 15 -17.08 1.04 0.64
CA ARG A 15 -18.20 1.13 1.59
C ARG A 15 -19.56 1.32 0.91
N THR A 16 -19.58 1.96 -0.27
CA THR A 16 -20.82 2.25 -1.01
C THR A 16 -21.06 1.32 -2.19
N GLY A 17 -20.04 0.60 -2.65
CA GLY A 17 -20.11 -0.28 -3.81
C GLY A 17 -20.86 -1.60 -3.58
N LYS A 18 -20.94 -2.40 -4.66
CA LYS A 18 -21.61 -3.72 -4.68
C LYS A 18 -21.07 -4.68 -3.63
N TYR A 19 -19.78 -4.57 -3.29
CA TYR A 19 -19.07 -5.44 -2.35
C TYR A 19 -18.94 -4.88 -0.93
N ARG A 20 -19.77 -3.90 -0.54
CA ARG A 20 -19.71 -3.26 0.78
C ARG A 20 -19.80 -4.20 1.98
N HIS A 21 -20.42 -5.36 1.82
CA HIS A 21 -20.58 -6.37 2.88
C HIS A 21 -19.44 -7.37 2.95
N LEU A 22 -18.51 -7.37 1.98
CA LEU A 22 -17.39 -8.31 1.93
C LEU A 22 -16.30 -7.93 2.93
N PHE A 23 -16.09 -6.63 3.14
CA PHE A 23 -15.01 -6.12 3.99
C PHE A 23 -15.57 -5.64 5.32
N HIS A 24 -14.96 -6.07 6.42
CA HIS A 24 -15.34 -5.58 7.73
C HIS A 24 -14.94 -4.10 7.88
N PRO A 25 -15.86 -3.19 8.30
CA PRO A 25 -15.61 -1.75 8.33
C PRO A 25 -14.37 -1.32 9.12
N GLN A 26 -13.95 -2.11 10.11
CA GLN A 26 -12.78 -1.83 10.93
C GLN A 26 -11.43 -1.90 10.21
N PHE A 27 -11.37 -2.61 9.06
CA PHE A 27 -10.16 -2.74 8.23
C PHE A 27 -10.16 -1.75 7.06
N LEU A 28 -11.21 -0.94 6.96
CA LEU A 28 -11.36 0.11 5.97
C LEU A 28 -10.98 1.44 6.61
N LEU A 29 -9.72 1.86 6.42
CA LEU A 29 -9.15 3.05 7.04
C LEU A 29 -9.13 4.21 6.03
N ASN A 30 -9.43 5.42 6.52
CA ASN A 30 -9.36 6.65 5.75
C ASN A 30 -8.56 7.70 6.54
N GLY A 31 -7.70 8.44 5.84
CA GLY A 31 -7.12 9.68 6.34
C GLY A 31 -8.09 10.85 6.14
N LYS A 32 -7.90 11.93 6.91
CA LYS A 32 -8.61 13.20 6.69
C LYS A 32 -8.00 14.01 5.55
N GLU A 33 -6.69 13.90 5.38
CA GLU A 33 -5.92 14.55 4.33
C GLU A 33 -5.22 13.51 3.46
N ASP A 34 -5.04 13.85 2.19
CA ASP A 34 -4.27 13.06 1.24
C ASP A 34 -2.81 13.57 1.15
N ALA A 35 -1.88 12.71 0.74
CA ALA A 35 -0.49 13.06 0.52
C ALA A 35 -0.27 13.97 -0.70
N ALA A 36 -1.30 14.22 -1.52
CA ALA A 36 -1.26 15.15 -2.66
C ALA A 36 -0.09 14.87 -3.62
N ASN A 37 0.09 13.60 -4.00
CA ASN A 37 1.18 13.12 -4.84
C ASN A 37 2.60 13.42 -4.34
N ASN A 38 2.78 13.64 -3.04
CA ASN A 38 4.09 13.90 -2.45
C ASN A 38 4.53 12.75 -1.52
N TYR A 39 5.62 12.06 -1.91
CA TYR A 39 6.24 11.01 -1.10
C TYR A 39 6.56 11.49 0.33
N ALA A 40 7.14 12.67 0.49
CA ALA A 40 7.56 13.17 1.79
C ALA A 40 6.38 13.39 2.74
N ARG A 41 5.21 13.80 2.21
CA ARG A 41 3.99 13.89 3.04
C ARG A 41 3.50 12.51 3.46
N GLY A 42 3.52 11.55 2.55
CA GLY A 42 3.14 10.17 2.82
C GLY A 42 4.09 9.47 3.80
N PHE A 43 5.37 9.78 3.79
CA PHE A 43 6.39 9.10 4.61
C PHE A 43 6.65 9.79 5.95
N TYR A 44 6.81 11.12 5.96
CA TYR A 44 7.26 11.85 7.15
C TYR A 44 6.14 12.54 7.94
N THR A 45 5.06 12.98 7.29
CA THR A 45 4.02 13.78 7.95
C THR A 45 2.70 13.02 8.11
N ILE A 46 1.80 13.09 7.13
CA ILE A 46 0.45 12.50 7.20
C ILE A 46 0.52 11.00 7.49
N GLY A 47 1.45 10.28 6.84
CA GLY A 47 1.54 8.83 7.03
C GLY A 47 1.82 8.43 8.47
N ARG A 48 2.57 9.23 9.23
CA ARG A 48 2.87 8.94 10.64
C ARG A 48 1.64 9.05 11.53
N GLU A 49 0.72 9.95 11.22
CA GLU A 49 -0.52 10.12 11.99
C GLU A 49 -1.43 8.89 11.90
N ILE A 50 -1.50 8.26 10.72
CA ILE A 50 -2.35 7.08 10.49
C ILE A 50 -1.62 5.75 10.71
N LEU A 51 -0.29 5.76 10.80
CA LEU A 51 0.54 4.57 10.95
C LEU A 51 0.15 3.76 12.19
N GLU A 52 0.06 4.38 13.36
CA GLU A 52 -0.23 3.68 14.61
C GLU A 52 -1.60 2.98 14.57
N VAL A 53 -2.62 3.66 14.04
CA VAL A 53 -3.95 3.09 13.85
C VAL A 53 -3.90 1.90 12.91
N THR A 54 -3.14 2.02 11.82
CA THR A 54 -2.99 0.95 10.82
C THR A 54 -2.28 -0.26 11.40
N LEU A 55 -1.16 -0.07 12.09
CA LEU A 55 -0.41 -1.14 12.75
C LEU A 55 -1.26 -1.86 13.80
N ASN A 56 -2.04 -1.13 14.61
CA ASN A 56 -2.93 -1.75 15.58
C ASN A 56 -4.02 -2.63 14.92
N LYS A 57 -4.53 -2.24 13.75
CA LYS A 57 -5.45 -3.09 12.97
C LYS A 57 -4.75 -4.31 12.38
N ILE A 58 -3.51 -4.18 11.92
CA ILE A 58 -2.71 -5.31 11.44
C ILE A 58 -2.42 -6.29 12.58
N ARG A 59 -2.06 -5.80 13.78
CA ARG A 59 -1.85 -6.63 14.96
C ARG A 59 -3.09 -7.44 15.31
N HIS A 60 -4.24 -6.77 15.41
CA HIS A 60 -5.50 -7.46 15.68
C HIS A 60 -5.84 -8.47 14.57
N ALA A 61 -5.52 -8.20 13.30
CA ALA A 61 -5.68 -9.18 12.23
C ALA A 61 -4.73 -10.37 12.38
N ALA A 62 -3.47 -10.12 12.75
CA ALA A 62 -2.44 -11.12 12.96
C ALA A 62 -2.73 -12.02 14.18
N GLU A 63 -3.27 -11.48 15.27
CA GLU A 63 -3.67 -12.23 16.47
C GLU A 63 -4.82 -13.23 16.19
N ASN A 64 -5.63 -12.98 15.17
CA ASN A 64 -6.69 -13.90 14.73
C ASN A 64 -6.17 -15.02 13.80
N CYS A 65 -4.88 -15.03 13.49
CA CYS A 65 -4.25 -16.03 12.63
C CYS A 65 -3.34 -16.94 13.48
N ASP A 66 -3.34 -18.24 13.21
CA ASP A 66 -2.44 -19.19 13.88
C ASP A 66 -0.95 -18.89 13.58
N SER A 67 -0.68 -18.43 12.36
CA SER A 67 0.64 -17.98 11.91
C SER A 67 0.51 -17.07 10.70
N VAL A 68 1.16 -15.92 10.74
CA VAL A 68 1.29 -15.02 9.58
C VAL A 68 2.54 -15.40 8.82
N THR A 69 2.40 -15.77 7.55
CA THR A 69 3.55 -16.15 6.70
C THR A 69 4.00 -15.00 5.82
N ASN A 70 3.06 -14.23 5.27
CA ASN A 70 3.34 -13.18 4.30
C ASN A 70 2.39 -11.98 4.42
N PHE A 71 2.88 -10.83 3.97
CA PHE A 71 2.09 -9.64 3.74
C PHE A 71 2.09 -9.30 2.25
N LEU A 72 0.89 -9.10 1.69
CA LEU A 72 0.72 -8.68 0.31
C LEU A 72 0.36 -7.19 0.30
N LEU A 73 1.29 -6.37 -0.18
CA LEU A 73 1.12 -4.92 -0.26
C LEU A 73 0.77 -4.52 -1.69
N PHE A 74 -0.41 -3.92 -1.88
CA PHE A 74 -0.85 -3.39 -3.16
C PHE A 74 -0.74 -1.87 -3.11
N HIS A 75 0.06 -1.28 -4.00
CA HIS A 75 0.29 0.16 -3.99
C HIS A 75 0.63 0.71 -5.39
N SER A 76 0.70 2.03 -5.50
CA SER A 76 1.19 2.73 -6.70
C SER A 76 2.56 3.32 -6.43
N PHE A 77 3.46 3.27 -7.41
CA PHE A 77 4.75 3.97 -7.34
C PHE A 77 4.63 5.49 -7.56
N GLY A 78 3.66 5.92 -8.37
CA GLY A 78 3.45 7.35 -8.68
C GLY A 78 2.75 8.16 -7.58
N GLY A 79 1.78 7.57 -6.88
CA GLY A 79 0.99 8.28 -5.87
C GLY A 79 1.79 8.58 -4.60
N GLY A 80 1.52 9.72 -3.94
CA GLY A 80 2.23 10.15 -2.72
C GLY A 80 1.94 9.26 -1.51
N THR A 81 0.69 8.84 -1.34
CA THR A 81 0.27 7.90 -0.29
C THR A 81 0.75 6.50 -0.64
N GLY A 82 0.53 6.05 -1.89
CA GLY A 82 0.96 4.73 -2.36
C GLY A 82 2.47 4.50 -2.31
N SER A 83 3.28 5.55 -2.49
CA SER A 83 4.73 5.49 -2.37
C SER A 83 5.20 5.73 -0.94
N GLY A 84 4.91 6.90 -0.37
CA GLY A 84 5.42 7.32 0.94
C GLY A 84 4.89 6.50 2.10
N PHE A 85 3.57 6.29 2.18
CA PHE A 85 3.00 5.53 3.31
C PHE A 85 3.34 4.04 3.21
N THR A 86 3.40 3.47 2.01
CA THR A 86 3.78 2.06 1.83
C THR A 86 5.23 1.80 2.22
N ALA A 87 6.15 2.70 1.87
CA ALA A 87 7.54 2.62 2.32
C ALA A 87 7.62 2.61 3.86
N LEU A 88 6.94 3.58 4.50
CA LEU A 88 6.87 3.67 5.96
C LEU A 88 6.26 2.40 6.57
N LEU A 89 5.13 1.92 6.05
CA LEU A 89 4.47 0.73 6.55
C LEU A 89 5.37 -0.51 6.43
N THR A 90 6.10 -0.63 5.31
CA THR A 90 7.01 -1.75 5.07
C THR A 90 8.16 -1.78 6.09
N GLU A 91 8.73 -0.62 6.45
CA GLU A 91 9.77 -0.52 7.50
C GLU A 91 9.28 -1.10 8.83
N TYR A 92 8.09 -0.71 9.26
CA TYR A 92 7.53 -1.17 10.53
C TYR A 92 7.10 -2.63 10.49
N LEU A 93 6.53 -3.10 9.37
CA LEU A 93 6.16 -4.50 9.22
C LEU A 93 7.39 -5.42 9.25
N THR A 94 8.46 -5.04 8.56
CA THR A 94 9.70 -5.84 8.56
C THR A 94 10.37 -5.82 9.94
N ALA A 95 10.28 -4.71 10.69
CA ALA A 95 10.81 -4.62 12.04
C ALA A 95 10.02 -5.47 13.06
N GLU A 96 8.68 -5.45 13.00
CA GLU A 96 7.82 -6.16 13.95
C GLU A 96 7.63 -7.64 13.59
N TYR A 97 7.60 -7.97 12.30
CA TYR A 97 7.31 -9.30 11.77
C TYR A 97 8.47 -9.85 10.92
N ALA A 98 9.68 -9.88 11.47
CA ALA A 98 10.92 -10.26 10.76
C ALA A 98 10.89 -11.65 10.09
N ALA A 99 10.10 -12.60 10.61
CA ALA A 99 9.95 -13.93 10.02
C ALA A 99 9.06 -13.96 8.77
N THR A 100 8.24 -12.93 8.55
CA THR A 100 7.28 -12.87 7.45
C THR A 100 7.92 -12.37 6.16
N SER A 101 7.36 -12.77 5.01
CA SER A 101 7.76 -12.20 3.72
C SER A 101 6.80 -11.09 3.29
N THR A 102 7.35 -9.90 3.09
CA THR A 102 6.61 -8.81 2.45
C THR A 102 6.77 -8.92 0.93
N ILE A 103 5.65 -9.05 0.24
CA ILE A 103 5.55 -9.11 -1.22
C ILE A 103 4.79 -7.87 -1.68
N GLN A 104 5.37 -7.13 -2.61
CA GLN A 104 4.78 -5.91 -3.17
C GLN A 104 4.20 -6.16 -4.55
N PHE A 105 3.01 -5.63 -4.78
CA PHE A 105 2.38 -5.48 -6.08
C PHE A 105 2.24 -3.99 -6.33
N GLY A 106 3.13 -3.47 -7.14
CA GLY A 106 3.22 -2.04 -7.38
C GLY A 106 2.90 -1.68 -8.82
N ILE A 107 1.98 -0.75 -8.98
CA ILE A 107 1.64 -0.18 -10.28
C ILE A 107 2.72 0.83 -10.66
N TYR A 108 3.44 0.55 -11.74
CA TYR A 108 4.48 1.41 -12.27
C TYR A 108 3.85 2.51 -13.15
N PRO A 109 4.23 3.79 -12.97
CA PRO A 109 3.66 4.88 -13.75
C PRO A 109 4.12 4.80 -15.21
N SER A 110 3.22 5.12 -16.15
CA SER A 110 3.54 5.30 -17.57
C SER A 110 3.36 6.77 -17.96
N PRO A 111 4.18 7.32 -18.89
CA PRO A 111 4.01 8.67 -19.41
C PRO A 111 2.62 8.97 -19.99
N LYS A 112 1.92 7.95 -20.53
CA LYS A 112 0.59 8.13 -21.15
C LYS A 112 -0.56 8.06 -20.14
N ALA A 113 -0.36 7.39 -19.02
CA ALA A 113 -1.37 7.16 -17.99
C ALA A 113 -1.05 7.86 -16.66
N SER A 114 0.01 8.66 -16.61
CA SER A 114 0.45 9.40 -15.43
C SER A 114 -0.44 10.62 -15.19
N THR A 115 -0.88 10.76 -13.94
CA THR A 115 -1.67 11.92 -13.49
C THR A 115 -0.82 12.98 -12.81
N ALA A 116 0.46 12.71 -12.52
CA ALA A 116 1.31 13.60 -11.75
C ALA A 116 2.72 13.71 -12.34
N VAL A 117 3.19 14.95 -12.50
CA VAL A 117 4.53 15.27 -13.02
C VAL A 117 5.65 14.74 -12.09
N VAL A 118 5.33 14.50 -10.82
CA VAL A 118 6.27 14.05 -9.78
C VAL A 118 6.35 12.52 -9.63
N ASP A 119 5.67 11.76 -10.50
CA ASP A 119 5.71 10.29 -10.49
C ASP A 119 7.13 9.70 -10.52
N PRO A 120 8.09 10.21 -11.31
CA PRO A 120 9.46 9.69 -11.31
C PRO A 120 10.15 9.88 -9.96
N TYR A 121 9.92 11.01 -9.28
CA TYR A 121 10.51 11.26 -7.96
C TYR A 121 9.96 10.27 -6.93
N ASN A 122 8.63 10.12 -6.88
CA ASN A 122 7.99 9.21 -5.95
C ASN A 122 8.43 7.76 -6.19
N SER A 123 8.54 7.35 -7.46
CA SER A 123 8.93 5.99 -7.86
C SER A 123 10.36 5.65 -7.42
N ILE A 124 11.30 6.57 -7.60
CA ILE A 124 12.70 6.36 -7.18
C ILE A 124 12.78 6.29 -5.65
N LEU A 125 12.09 7.19 -4.94
CA LEU A 125 12.15 7.27 -3.48
C LEU A 125 11.59 6.01 -2.81
N ILE A 126 10.42 5.52 -3.25
CA ILE A 126 9.89 4.26 -2.70
C ILE A 126 10.78 3.08 -3.08
N THR A 127 11.27 3.00 -4.32
CA THR A 127 12.15 1.91 -4.74
C THR A 127 13.37 1.84 -3.84
N HIS A 128 13.99 2.99 -3.53
CA HIS A 128 15.13 3.04 -2.62
C HIS A 128 14.76 2.59 -1.20
N ALA A 129 13.64 3.06 -0.65
CA ALA A 129 13.23 2.73 0.70
C ALA A 129 12.82 1.26 0.87
N THR A 130 12.22 0.64 -0.14
CA THR A 130 11.68 -0.73 -0.04
C THR A 130 12.59 -1.82 -0.58
N LEU A 131 13.70 -1.45 -1.23
CA LEU A 131 14.64 -2.40 -1.87
C LEU A 131 15.14 -3.48 -0.91
N ASP A 132 15.59 -3.08 0.28
CA ASP A 132 16.19 -3.99 1.26
C ASP A 132 15.15 -4.67 2.16
N LEU A 133 13.92 -4.18 2.15
CA LEU A 133 12.86 -4.62 3.06
C LEU A 133 11.91 -5.64 2.43
N THR A 134 11.84 -5.67 1.10
CA THR A 134 10.87 -6.50 0.36
C THR A 134 11.56 -7.70 -0.23
N LYS A 135 10.91 -8.87 -0.16
CA LYS A 135 11.50 -10.10 -0.72
C LYS A 135 11.20 -10.26 -2.21
N CYS A 136 10.05 -9.77 -2.64
CA CYS A 136 9.61 -9.86 -4.03
C CYS A 136 8.71 -8.69 -4.36
N SER A 137 8.96 -8.06 -5.51
CA SER A 137 8.19 -6.93 -6.00
C SER A 137 7.73 -7.22 -7.43
N PHE A 138 6.42 -7.36 -7.60
CA PHE A 138 5.76 -7.48 -8.88
C PHE A 138 5.42 -6.08 -9.38
N LEU A 139 6.06 -5.70 -10.48
CA LEU A 139 5.81 -4.44 -11.15
C LEU A 139 4.77 -4.64 -12.24
N MET A 140 3.69 -3.87 -12.18
CA MET A 140 2.63 -3.85 -13.18
C MET A 140 2.69 -2.52 -13.93
N ASP A 141 3.13 -2.54 -15.18
CA ASP A 141 3.16 -1.35 -16.03
C ASP A 141 1.76 -1.08 -16.59
N ASN A 142 1.24 0.12 -16.30
CA ASN A 142 -0.04 0.59 -16.81
C ASN A 142 -0.10 0.63 -18.33
N GLU A 143 1.00 0.95 -19.02
CA GLU A 143 1.00 1.01 -20.48
C GLU A 143 0.96 -0.38 -21.09
N ALA A 144 1.73 -1.33 -20.55
CA ALA A 144 1.65 -2.72 -20.98
C ALA A 144 0.25 -3.32 -20.75
N LEU A 145 -0.38 -3.00 -19.61
CA LEU A 145 -1.75 -3.42 -19.33
C LEU A 145 -2.76 -2.81 -20.31
N PHE A 146 -2.57 -1.55 -20.71
CA PHE A 146 -3.41 -0.90 -21.70
C PHE A 146 -3.32 -1.60 -23.06
N TYR A 147 -2.11 -1.90 -23.53
CA TYR A 147 -1.90 -2.61 -24.80
C TYR A 147 -2.42 -4.05 -24.81
N LEU A 148 -2.57 -4.71 -23.65
CA LEU A 148 -3.17 -6.04 -23.58
C LEU A 148 -4.69 -6.03 -23.73
N TYR A 149 -5.32 -4.86 -23.53
CA TYR A 149 -6.76 -4.70 -23.61
C TYR A 149 -7.23 -4.23 -25.00
N GLU A 150 -6.34 -3.63 -25.79
CA GLU A 150 -6.53 -3.37 -27.23
C GLU A 150 -6.29 -4.62 -28.09
#